data_AF-A0AAV5RJ00-F1
#
_entry.id   AF-A0AAV5RJ00-F1
#
_cell.length_a   1.000
_cell.length_b   1.000
_cell.length_c   1.000
_cell.angle_alpha   90.00
_cell.angle_beta   90.00
_cell.angle_gamma   90.00
#
_symmetry.space_group_name_H-M   'P 1'
#
loop_
_entity.id
_entity.type
_entity.pdbx_description
1 polymer ?
#
loop_
_entity_poly.entity_id
_entity_poly.type
_entity_poly.pdbx_seq_one_letter_code
_entity_poly.pdbx_strand_id
1 'polypeptide(L)'
;MEETKRRVSRRLEAVVKDAKATQNHEIIYFRKHADIMIQLGVLCAQLQQHKATLDGLIDNNLKLPQKLPENNEQLMKLQEEANERFGLRLSKIDELKNTLEALNKKKSHLEETLETIIENDTKSIADVEKQLDLYKEYLGIEIKLNKKRTITRLRFKDINSTAYLIIPQGNDVISHVKCGSNVAKINNETQTLTHILLIARKLAVLDAKTS
;
A
#
# COMPACT_ATOMS: atom_id res chain seq x y z
N MET A 1 -78.94 5.54 -49.43
CA MET A 1 -78.41 4.42 -50.22
C MET A 1 -76.88 4.36 -50.21
N GLU A 2 -76.17 5.47 -50.41
CA GLU A 2 -74.71 5.53 -50.21
C GLU A 2 -74.28 5.21 -48.77
N GLU A 3 -75.05 5.69 -47.80
CA GLU A 3 -74.77 5.45 -46.38
C GLU A 3 -74.87 3.97 -46.00
N THR A 4 -75.82 3.25 -46.60
CA THR A 4 -76.00 1.80 -46.40
C THR A 4 -74.81 1.02 -46.97
N LYS A 5 -74.31 1.39 -48.17
CA LYS A 5 -73.11 0.78 -48.76
C LYS A 5 -71.87 1.03 -47.90
N ARG A 6 -71.67 2.26 -47.41
CA ARG A 6 -70.55 2.58 -46.49
C ARG A 6 -70.63 1.79 -45.18
N ARG A 7 -71.83 1.56 -44.63
CA ARG A 7 -72.00 0.74 -43.42
C ARG A 7 -71.68 -0.74 -43.66
N VAL A 8 -72.07 -1.31 -44.80
CA VAL A 8 -71.78 -2.71 -45.15
C VAL A 8 -70.27 -2.92 -45.40
N SER A 9 -69.61 -2.01 -46.12
CA SER A 9 -68.16 -2.08 -46.33
C SER A 9 -67.38 -2.03 -45.02
N ARG A 10 -67.75 -1.13 -44.09
CA ARG A 10 -67.10 -1.06 -42.76
C ARG A 10 -67.35 -2.32 -41.92
N ARG A 11 -68.53 -2.93 -42.01
CA ARG A 11 -68.81 -4.20 -41.32
C ARG A 11 -67.99 -5.34 -41.92
N LEU A 12 -67.87 -5.43 -43.25
CA LEU A 12 -67.02 -6.43 -43.91
C LEU A 12 -65.55 -6.28 -43.52
N GLU A 13 -65.02 -5.05 -43.46
CA GLU A 13 -63.66 -4.79 -42.99
C GLU A 13 -63.46 -5.22 -41.53
N ALA A 14 -64.45 -4.98 -40.67
CA ALA A 14 -64.41 -5.44 -39.28
C ALA A 14 -64.39 -6.97 -39.19
N VAL A 15 -65.25 -7.68 -39.94
CA VAL A 15 -65.27 -9.15 -39.97
C VAL A 15 -63.95 -9.73 -40.51
N VAL A 16 -63.38 -9.14 -41.56
CA VAL A 16 -62.08 -9.58 -42.11
C VAL A 16 -60.94 -9.34 -41.12
N LYS A 17 -60.99 -8.24 -40.36
CA LYS A 17 -60.00 -7.93 -39.33
C LYS A 17 -60.10 -8.89 -38.15
N ASP A 18 -61.32 -9.21 -37.71
CA ASP A 18 -61.56 -10.18 -36.64
C ASP A 18 -61.14 -11.59 -37.04
N ALA A 19 -61.48 -12.05 -38.25
CA ALA A 19 -61.06 -13.37 -38.74
C ALA A 19 -59.53 -13.51 -38.79
N LYS A 20 -58.80 -12.46 -39.21
CA LYS A 20 -57.33 -12.44 -39.17
C LYS A 20 -56.78 -12.44 -37.75
N ALA A 21 -57.45 -11.79 -36.80
CA ALA A 21 -57.05 -11.80 -35.40
C ALA A 21 -57.22 -13.19 -34.78
N THR A 22 -58.32 -13.90 -35.07
CA THR A 22 -58.56 -15.27 -34.61
C THR A 22 -57.53 -16.26 -35.18
N GLN A 23 -57.20 -16.14 -36.48
CA GLN A 23 -56.18 -16.99 -37.11
C GLN A 23 -54.79 -16.78 -36.48
N ASN A 24 -54.43 -15.53 -36.18
CA ASN A 24 -53.18 -15.23 -35.47
C ASN A 24 -53.20 -15.76 -34.04
N HIS A 25 -54.34 -15.70 -33.33
CA HIS A 25 -54.46 -16.23 -31.99
C HIS A 25 -54.27 -17.77 -31.96
N GLU A 26 -54.86 -18.49 -32.90
CA GLU A 26 -54.71 -19.95 -33.03
C GLU A 26 -53.27 -20.36 -33.38
N ILE A 27 -52.59 -19.61 -34.27
CA ILE A 27 -51.17 -19.84 -34.59
C ILE A 27 -50.28 -19.58 -33.38
N ILE A 28 -50.55 -18.53 -32.61
CA ILE A 28 -49.82 -18.23 -31.37
C ILE A 28 -50.08 -19.32 -30.32
N TYR A 29 -51.31 -19.78 -30.17
CA TYR A 29 -51.68 -20.88 -29.28
C TYR A 29 -50.92 -22.16 -29.66
N PHE A 30 -50.92 -22.53 -30.94
CA PHE A 30 -50.22 -23.73 -31.42
C PHE A 30 -48.71 -23.62 -31.19
N ARG A 31 -48.09 -22.47 -31.46
CA ARG A 31 -46.65 -22.24 -31.18
C ARG A 31 -46.32 -22.36 -29.70
N LYS A 32 -47.17 -21.81 -28.81
CA LYS A 32 -46.97 -21.88 -27.36
C LYS A 32 -47.05 -23.32 -26.83
N HIS A 33 -47.88 -24.17 -27.45
CA HIS A 33 -48.03 -25.56 -27.04
C HIS A 33 -47.09 -26.54 -27.76
N ALA A 34 -46.51 -26.16 -28.89
CA ALA A 34 -45.49 -26.95 -29.59
C ALA A 34 -44.22 -27.12 -28.74
N ASP A 35 -43.76 -26.05 -28.08
CA ASP A 35 -42.58 -26.11 -27.20
C ASP A 35 -42.82 -27.06 -26.01
N ILE A 36 -44.03 -27.05 -25.44
CA ILE A 36 -44.41 -27.97 -24.35
C ILE A 36 -44.43 -29.42 -24.86
N MET A 37 -44.98 -29.67 -26.06
CA MET A 37 -44.98 -31.03 -26.64
C MET A 37 -43.58 -31.53 -26.97
N ILE A 38 -42.69 -30.67 -27.47
CA ILE A 38 -41.28 -31.00 -27.71
C ILE A 38 -40.57 -31.30 -26.38
N GLN A 39 -40.77 -30.46 -25.36
CA GLN A 39 -40.21 -30.67 -24.02
C GLN A 39 -40.69 -31.98 -23.39
N LEU A 40 -41.97 -32.34 -23.54
CA LEU A 40 -42.50 -33.62 -23.07
C LEU A 40 -41.86 -34.81 -23.80
N GLY A 41 -41.69 -34.69 -25.12
CA GLY A 41 -41.02 -35.71 -25.93
C GLY A 41 -39.56 -35.93 -25.51
N VAL A 42 -38.82 -34.85 -25.25
CA VAL A 42 -37.44 -34.90 -24.75
C VAL A 42 -37.38 -35.53 -23.36
N LEU A 43 -38.30 -35.16 -22.45
CA LEU A 43 -38.39 -35.76 -21.11
C LEU A 43 -38.69 -37.26 -21.17
N CYS A 44 -39.59 -37.70 -22.06
CA CYS A 44 -39.86 -39.12 -22.25
C CYS A 44 -38.64 -39.88 -22.79
N ALA A 45 -37.91 -39.30 -23.75
CA ALA A 45 -36.68 -39.90 -24.27
C ALA A 45 -35.59 -40.00 -23.18
N GLN A 46 -35.42 -38.95 -22.37
CA GLN A 46 -34.50 -38.94 -21.23
C GLN A 46 -34.89 -40.00 -20.19
N LEU A 47 -36.18 -40.16 -19.88
CA LEU A 47 -36.67 -41.19 -18.97
C LEU A 47 -36.42 -42.60 -19.50
N GLN A 48 -36.57 -42.85 -20.81
CA GLN A 48 -36.24 -44.13 -21.41
C GLN A 48 -34.73 -44.43 -21.36
N GLN A 49 -33.89 -43.41 -21.57
CA GLN A 49 -32.44 -43.54 -21.45
C GLN A 49 -32.00 -43.80 -19.99
N HIS A 50 -32.60 -43.10 -19.03
CA HIS A 50 -32.35 -43.34 -17.61
C HIS A 50 -32.86 -44.71 -17.16
N LYS A 51 -33.99 -45.19 -17.68
CA LYS A 51 -34.47 -46.55 -17.42
C LYS A 51 -33.47 -47.60 -17.91
N ALA A 52 -32.99 -47.48 -19.14
CA ALA A 52 -31.97 -48.39 -19.68
C ALA A 52 -30.64 -48.33 -18.87
N THR A 53 -30.29 -47.13 -18.37
CA THR A 53 -29.11 -46.94 -17.52
C THR A 53 -29.29 -47.59 -16.14
N LEU A 54 -30.48 -47.48 -15.55
CA LEU A 54 -30.84 -48.14 -14.29
C LEU A 54 -30.88 -49.66 -14.45
N ASP A 55 -31.45 -50.18 -15.53
CA ASP A 55 -31.46 -51.61 -15.82
C ASP A 55 -30.02 -52.15 -15.95
N GLY A 56 -29.12 -51.41 -16.62
CA GLY A 56 -27.69 -51.75 -16.69
C GLY A 56 -26.92 -51.59 -15.36
N LEU A 57 -27.33 -50.68 -14.47
CA LEU A 57 -26.77 -50.53 -13.12
C LEU A 57 -27.26 -51.63 -12.17
N ILE A 58 -28.50 -52.11 -12.34
CA ILE A 58 -29.06 -53.24 -11.60
C ILE A 58 -28.34 -54.53 -12.00
N ASP A 59 -28.13 -54.76 -13.29
CA ASP A 59 -27.35 -55.91 -13.80
C ASP A 59 -25.87 -55.88 -13.36
N ASN A 60 -25.27 -54.68 -13.21
CA ASN A 60 -23.92 -54.53 -12.66
C ASN A 60 -23.86 -54.67 -11.14
N ASN A 61 -24.89 -54.21 -10.40
CA ASN A 61 -24.99 -54.37 -8.95
C ASN A 61 -25.25 -55.82 -8.51
N LEU A 62 -25.93 -56.62 -9.34
CA LEU A 62 -26.04 -58.07 -9.14
C LEU A 62 -24.69 -58.81 -9.28
N LYS A 63 -23.65 -58.16 -9.82
CA LYS A 63 -22.27 -58.67 -9.92
C LYS A 63 -21.30 -58.05 -8.91
N LEU A 64 -21.76 -57.14 -8.03
CA LEU A 64 -20.90 -56.38 -7.12
C LEU A 64 -20.20 -57.14 -5.96
N PRO A 65 -20.48 -58.42 -5.61
CA PRO A 65 -19.71 -59.07 -4.54
C PRO A 65 -18.22 -59.32 -4.86
N GLN A 66 -17.74 -59.10 -6.10
CA GLN A 66 -16.39 -59.48 -6.52
C GLN A 66 -15.34 -58.33 -6.59
N LYS A 67 -15.67 -57.07 -6.26
CA LYS A 67 -14.71 -55.92 -6.36
C LYS A 67 -14.52 -55.08 -5.09
N LEU A 68 -15.06 -55.50 -3.95
CA LEU A 68 -14.91 -54.81 -2.66
C LEU A 68 -13.48 -54.79 -2.05
N PRO A 69 -12.56 -55.75 -2.32
CA PRO A 69 -11.24 -55.72 -1.68
C PRO A 69 -10.28 -54.65 -2.25
N GLU A 70 -10.28 -54.42 -3.56
CA GLU A 70 -9.31 -53.52 -4.23
C GLU A 70 -9.58 -52.03 -3.97
N ASN A 71 -10.85 -51.64 -3.83
CA ASN A 71 -11.24 -50.24 -3.56
C ASN A 71 -10.96 -49.81 -2.11
N ASN A 72 -11.01 -50.74 -1.15
CA ASN A 72 -10.71 -50.43 0.25
C ASN A 72 -9.21 -50.16 0.47
N GLU A 73 -8.33 -50.88 -0.22
CA GLU A 73 -6.89 -50.65 -0.12
C GLU A 73 -6.47 -49.30 -0.73
N GLN A 74 -7.11 -48.88 -1.83
CA GLN A 74 -6.89 -47.56 -2.44
C GLN A 74 -7.41 -46.42 -1.56
N LEU A 75 -8.54 -46.60 -0.88
CA LEU A 75 -9.09 -45.61 0.06
C LEU A 75 -8.24 -45.46 1.32
N MET A 76 -7.71 -46.55 1.88
CA MET A 76 -6.78 -46.49 3.02
C MET A 76 -5.50 -45.71 2.66
N LYS A 77 -4.90 -45.96 1.49
CA LYS A 77 -3.69 -45.24 1.04
C LYS A 77 -3.93 -43.74 0.85
N LEU A 78 -5.08 -43.35 0.27
CA LEU A 78 -5.45 -41.94 0.12
C LEU A 78 -5.68 -41.23 1.45
N GLN A 79 -6.21 -41.95 2.44
CA GLN A 79 -6.41 -41.40 3.79
C GLN A 79 -5.09 -41.22 4.54
N GLU A 80 -4.15 -42.16 4.43
CA GLU A 80 -2.82 -42.06 5.01
C GLU A 80 -2.03 -40.89 4.38
N GLU A 81 -2.02 -40.75 3.05
CA GLU A 81 -1.37 -39.62 2.36
C GLU A 81 -1.98 -38.27 2.74
N ALA A 82 -3.30 -38.20 2.91
CA ALA A 82 -3.97 -36.98 3.36
C ALA A 82 -3.59 -36.63 4.80
N ASN A 83 -3.54 -37.63 5.69
CA ASN A 83 -3.18 -37.44 7.10
C ASN A 83 -1.71 -37.02 7.26
N GLU A 84 -0.78 -37.60 6.51
CA GLU A 84 0.63 -37.15 6.49
C GLU A 84 0.76 -35.71 6.01
N ARG A 85 0.04 -35.33 4.93
CA ARG A 85 0.03 -33.95 4.43
C ARG A 85 -0.57 -32.95 5.40
N PHE A 86 -1.60 -33.33 6.15
CA PHE A 86 -2.19 -32.47 7.18
C PHE A 86 -1.27 -32.34 8.40
N GLY A 87 -0.63 -33.42 8.84
CA GLY A 87 0.38 -33.39 9.90
C GLY A 87 1.55 -32.44 9.58
N LEU A 88 2.07 -32.50 8.35
CA LEU A 88 3.10 -31.58 7.84
C LEU A 88 2.67 -30.12 7.73
N ARG A 89 1.36 -29.84 7.61
CA ARG A 89 0.83 -28.46 7.57
C ARG A 89 0.68 -27.87 8.97
N LEU A 90 0.28 -28.67 9.96
CA LEU A 90 0.17 -28.22 11.36
C LEU A 90 1.54 -27.87 11.94
N SER A 91 2.57 -28.69 11.69
CA SER A 91 3.93 -28.40 12.14
C SER A 91 4.49 -27.08 11.58
N LYS A 92 4.23 -26.78 10.30
CA LYS A 92 4.61 -25.49 9.70
C LYS A 92 3.90 -24.28 10.31
N ILE A 93 2.64 -24.45 10.74
CA ILE A 93 1.90 -23.36 11.40
C ILE A 93 2.51 -23.07 12.77
N ASP A 94 2.88 -24.11 13.52
CA ASP A 94 3.52 -23.94 14.83
C ASP A 94 4.93 -23.33 14.70
N GLU A 95 5.71 -23.72 13.68
CA GLU A 95 6.98 -23.07 13.36
C GLU A 95 6.81 -21.59 13.00
N LEU A 96 5.80 -21.25 12.18
CA LEU A 96 5.49 -19.87 11.83
C LEU A 96 5.02 -19.05 13.05
N LYS A 97 4.28 -19.66 13.97
CA LYS A 97 3.87 -19.02 15.22
C LYS A 97 5.07 -18.74 16.12
N ASN A 98 5.97 -19.71 16.27
CA ASN A 98 7.18 -19.56 17.09
C ASN A 98 8.13 -18.49 16.51
N THR A 99 8.26 -18.42 15.18
CA THR A 99 9.07 -17.37 14.53
C THR A 99 8.43 -15.98 14.69
N LEU A 100 7.10 -15.87 14.62
CA LEU A 100 6.38 -14.63 14.89
C LEU A 100 6.56 -14.15 16.33
N GLU A 101 6.45 -15.05 17.31
CA GLU A 101 6.67 -14.73 18.73
C GLU A 101 8.11 -14.28 18.99
N ALA A 102 9.10 -14.93 18.35
CA ALA A 102 10.51 -14.52 18.44
C ALA A 102 10.75 -13.13 17.82
N LEU A 103 10.12 -12.83 16.68
CA LEU A 103 10.20 -11.52 16.05
C LEU A 103 9.56 -10.42 16.91
N ASN A 104 8.40 -10.69 17.52
CA ASN A 104 7.75 -9.73 18.42
C ASN A 104 8.60 -9.43 19.66
N LYS A 105 9.26 -10.44 20.25
CA LYS A 105 10.21 -10.22 21.35
C LYS A 105 11.39 -9.35 20.93
N LYS A 106 11.96 -9.58 19.75
CA LYS A 106 13.03 -8.74 19.19
C LYS A 106 12.58 -7.30 18.93
N LYS A 107 11.36 -7.12 18.44
CA LYS A 107 10.75 -5.81 18.23
C LYS A 107 10.63 -5.03 19.55
N SER A 108 10.09 -5.66 20.59
CA SER A 108 9.97 -5.04 21.92
C SER A 108 11.32 -4.60 22.47
N HIS A 109 12.35 -5.46 22.35
CA HIS A 109 13.70 -5.12 22.79
C HIS A 109 14.32 -3.93 22.02
N LEU A 110 14.06 -3.85 20.71
CA LEU A 110 14.49 -2.72 19.89
C LEU A 110 13.79 -1.42 20.30
N GLU A 111 12.50 -1.47 20.63
CA GLU A 111 11.74 -0.30 21.10
C GLU A 111 12.30 0.22 22.44
N GLU A 112 12.58 -0.65 23.41
CA GLU A 112 13.23 -0.29 24.69
C GLU A 112 14.64 0.30 24.49
N THR A 113 15.41 -0.29 23.58
CA THR A 113 16.77 0.20 23.26
C THR A 113 16.70 1.60 22.66
N LEU A 114 15.74 1.82 21.76
CA LEU A 114 15.53 3.10 21.09
C LEU A 114 15.07 4.19 22.07
N GLU A 115 14.19 3.85 23.01
CA GLU A 115 13.77 4.77 24.07
C GLU A 115 14.95 5.18 24.96
N THR A 116 15.80 4.23 25.33
CA THR A 116 17.02 4.50 26.10
C THR A 116 17.99 5.42 25.35
N ILE A 117 18.17 5.20 24.04
CA ILE A 117 19.01 6.06 23.19
C ILE A 117 18.43 7.48 23.13
N ILE A 118 17.12 7.60 22.88
CA ILE A 118 16.46 8.92 22.81
C ILE A 118 16.59 9.66 24.13
N GLU A 119 16.41 8.99 25.27
CA GLU A 119 16.55 9.63 26.58
C GLU A 119 17.98 10.14 26.82
N ASN A 120 18.99 9.34 26.47
CA ASN A 120 20.40 9.71 26.60
C ASN A 120 20.81 10.84 25.65
N ASP A 121 20.34 10.80 24.40
CA ASP A 121 20.61 11.83 23.40
C ASP A 121 19.93 13.14 23.78
N THR A 122 18.70 13.09 24.31
CA THR A 122 17.98 14.28 24.78
C THR A 122 18.70 14.95 25.95
N LYS A 123 19.20 14.16 26.92
CA LYS A 123 20.03 14.68 28.02
C LYS A 123 21.33 15.30 27.51
N SER A 124 22.02 14.61 26.59
CA SER A 124 23.28 15.09 26.02
C SER A 124 23.09 16.40 25.24
N ILE A 125 22.00 16.53 24.46
CA ILE A 125 21.68 17.77 23.75
C ILE A 125 21.43 18.90 24.75
N ALA A 126 20.63 18.67 25.80
CA ALA A 126 20.35 19.69 26.81
C ALA A 126 21.63 20.17 27.53
N ASP A 127 22.55 19.26 27.83
CA ASP A 127 23.84 19.61 28.45
C ASP A 127 24.71 20.44 27.50
N VAL A 128 24.78 20.08 26.22
CA VAL A 128 25.50 20.84 25.20
C VAL A 128 24.88 22.22 24.99
N GLU A 129 23.55 22.33 24.96
CA GLU A 129 22.85 23.62 24.87
C GLU A 129 23.15 24.53 26.06
N LYS A 130 23.14 23.97 27.28
CA LYS A 130 23.51 24.70 28.49
C LYS A 130 24.95 25.22 28.43
N GLN A 131 25.90 24.38 28.00
CA GLN A 131 27.29 24.80 27.83
C GLN A 131 27.43 25.87 26.75
N LEU A 132 26.74 25.71 25.63
CA LEU A 132 26.73 26.67 24.53
C LEU A 132 26.22 28.04 25.00
N ASP A 133 25.17 28.07 25.81
CA ASP A 133 24.62 29.31 26.34
C ASP A 133 25.58 30.00 27.32
N LEU A 134 26.23 29.23 28.20
CA LEU A 134 27.32 29.77 29.04
C LEU A 134 28.45 30.36 28.19
N TYR A 135 28.90 29.68 27.13
CA TYR A 135 29.94 30.21 26.24
C TYR A 135 29.49 31.47 25.49
N LYS A 136 28.23 31.55 25.03
CA LYS A 136 27.69 32.77 24.41
C LYS A 136 27.67 33.95 25.37
N GLU A 137 27.41 33.69 26.64
CA GLU A 137 27.42 34.71 27.70
C GLU A 137 28.85 35.17 28.02
N TYR A 138 29.76 34.24 28.33
CA TYR A 138 31.14 34.57 28.71
C TYR A 138 31.96 35.18 27.57
N LEU A 139 31.86 34.62 26.35
CA LEU A 139 32.62 35.12 25.20
C LEU A 139 31.94 36.32 24.55
N GLY A 140 30.65 36.53 24.80
CA GLY A 140 29.85 37.54 24.11
C GLY A 140 29.64 37.25 22.62
N ILE A 141 29.85 36.02 22.17
CA ILE A 141 29.76 35.62 20.76
C ILE A 141 28.52 34.76 20.54
N GLU A 142 27.61 35.20 19.67
CA GLU A 142 26.49 34.39 19.19
C GLU A 142 26.82 33.86 17.79
N ILE A 143 26.87 32.54 17.64
CA ILE A 143 27.18 31.85 16.39
C ILE A 143 25.87 31.39 15.74
N LYS A 144 25.62 31.79 14.49
CA LYS A 144 24.51 31.28 13.67
C LYS A 144 25.03 30.65 12.39
N LEU A 145 24.73 29.37 12.22
CA LEU A 145 25.06 28.61 11.02
C LEU A 145 23.97 28.80 9.97
N ASN A 146 24.35 29.06 8.71
CA ASN A 146 23.42 28.99 7.60
C ASN A 146 23.14 27.51 7.25
N LYS A 147 21.90 27.17 6.85
CA LYS A 147 21.49 25.82 6.42
C LYS A 147 22.41 25.23 5.35
N LYS A 148 23.00 26.06 4.48
CA LYS A 148 23.93 25.63 3.43
C LYS A 148 25.38 25.46 3.91
N ARG A 149 25.69 25.73 5.18
CA ARG A 149 27.04 25.71 5.80
C ARG A 149 28.11 26.59 5.11
N THR A 150 27.74 27.36 4.10
CA THR A 150 28.65 28.23 3.35
C THR A 150 28.99 29.52 4.08
N ILE A 151 28.15 29.93 5.04
CA ILE A 151 28.31 31.18 5.78
C ILE A 151 27.98 30.94 7.25
N THR A 152 28.93 31.26 8.13
CA THR A 152 28.73 31.28 9.57
C THR A 152 28.73 32.72 10.05
N ARG A 153 27.63 33.15 10.66
CA ARG A 153 27.48 34.49 11.22
C ARG A 153 27.95 34.49 12.68
N LEU A 154 28.84 35.41 13.02
CA LEU A 154 29.34 35.66 14.37
C LEU A 154 28.86 37.04 14.81
N ARG A 155 27.98 37.10 15.80
CA ARG A 155 27.55 38.36 16.41
C ARG A 155 28.29 38.58 17.72
N PHE A 156 29.04 39.67 17.81
CA PHE A 156 29.75 40.09 19.01
C PHE A 156 28.85 41.05 19.79
N LYS A 157 28.28 40.59 20.92
CA LYS A 157 27.30 41.34 21.73
C LYS A 157 27.91 42.58 22.38
N ASP A 158 29.16 42.47 22.82
CA ASP A 158 29.93 43.54 23.47
C ASP A 158 30.26 44.71 22.53
N ILE A 159 30.45 44.42 21.24
CA ILE A 159 30.79 45.41 20.20
C ILE A 159 29.55 45.82 19.38
N ASN A 160 28.44 45.10 19.52
CA ASN A 160 27.22 45.22 18.72
C ASN A 160 27.49 45.21 17.19
N SER A 161 28.45 44.40 16.74
CA SER A 161 28.76 44.22 15.32
C SER A 161 28.75 42.73 14.94
N THR A 162 28.65 42.45 13.64
CA THR A 162 28.53 41.10 13.09
C THR A 162 29.62 40.84 12.06
N ALA A 163 30.39 39.77 12.27
CA ALA A 163 31.31 39.21 11.28
C ALA A 163 30.72 37.94 10.64
N TYR A 164 31.21 37.61 9.46
CA TYR A 164 30.81 36.44 8.68
C TYR A 164 32.06 35.64 8.31
N LEU A 165 32.08 34.36 8.66
CA LEU A 165 33.05 33.38 8.16
C LEU A 165 32.49 32.78 6.87
N ILE A 166 33.26 32.85 5.78
CA ILE A 166 32.82 32.37 4.47
C ILE A 166 33.57 31.07 4.12
N ILE A 167 32.79 30.01 3.98
CA ILE A 167 33.23 28.67 3.60
C ILE A 167 32.76 28.43 2.15
N PRO A 168 33.67 28.31 1.18
CA PRO A 168 33.30 28.08 -0.21
C PRO A 168 32.53 26.76 -0.36
N GLN A 169 31.58 26.70 -1.30
CA GLN A 169 30.88 25.45 -1.59
C GLN A 169 31.85 24.37 -2.04
N GLY A 170 31.72 23.17 -1.47
CA GLY A 170 32.60 22.03 -1.76
C GLY A 170 33.93 22.04 -1.00
N ASN A 171 34.15 23.02 -0.12
CA ASN A 171 35.30 23.09 0.77
C ASN A 171 34.86 23.05 2.24
N ASP A 172 35.67 22.43 3.10
CA ASP A 172 35.45 22.38 4.55
C ASP A 172 36.30 23.41 5.31
N VAL A 173 36.92 24.35 4.59
CA VAL A 173 37.87 25.34 5.15
C VAL A 173 37.36 26.77 5.00
N ILE A 174 37.67 27.61 5.99
CA ILE A 174 37.28 29.02 6.00
C ILE A 174 38.19 29.78 5.03
N SER A 175 37.62 30.37 4.00
CA SER A 175 38.41 31.09 2.99
C SER A 175 38.71 32.54 3.37
N HIS A 176 37.72 33.23 3.94
CA HIS A 176 37.85 34.62 4.37
C HIS A 176 36.84 34.96 5.45
N VAL A 177 37.15 36.03 6.19
CA VAL A 177 36.27 36.66 7.17
C VAL A 177 35.87 38.02 6.65
N LYS A 178 34.58 38.34 6.74
CA LYS A 178 34.01 39.62 6.29
C LYS A 178 33.23 40.30 7.41
N CYS A 179 33.38 41.61 7.55
CA CYS A 179 32.57 42.44 8.44
C CYS A 179 32.39 43.81 7.77
N GLY A 180 31.15 44.21 7.48
CA GLY A 180 30.87 45.42 6.69
C GLY A 180 31.56 45.37 5.32
N SER A 181 32.32 46.42 5.02
CA SER A 181 33.20 46.55 3.84
C SER A 181 34.57 45.88 4.02
N ASN A 182 34.96 45.53 5.25
CA ASN A 182 36.26 44.95 5.55
C ASN A 182 36.28 43.43 5.29
N VAL A 183 37.37 42.95 4.68
CA VAL A 183 37.57 41.53 4.35
C VAL A 183 39.00 41.12 4.69
N ALA A 184 39.16 39.99 5.36
CA ALA A 184 40.46 39.35 5.62
C ALA A 184 40.49 37.93 5.02
N LYS A 185 41.49 37.64 4.20
CA LYS A 185 41.74 36.28 3.71
C LYS A 185 42.35 35.42 4.81
N ILE A 186 41.94 34.15 4.87
CA ILE A 186 42.42 33.19 5.87
C ILE A 186 43.34 32.17 5.21
N ASN A 187 44.47 31.91 5.86
CA ASN A 187 45.37 30.82 5.50
C ASN A 187 45.23 29.69 6.53
N ASN A 188 44.50 28.64 6.16
CA ASN A 188 44.21 27.50 7.05
C ASN A 188 45.44 26.63 7.37
N GLU A 189 46.56 26.78 6.65
CA GLU A 189 47.81 26.06 6.95
C GLU A 189 48.55 26.64 8.16
N THR A 190 48.32 27.93 8.45
CA THR A 190 49.07 28.66 9.49
C THR A 190 48.17 29.29 10.55
N GLN A 191 46.86 29.35 10.32
CA GLN A 191 45.91 30.03 11.20
C GLN A 191 44.90 29.02 11.76
N THR A 192 44.87 28.88 13.08
CA THR A 192 43.87 28.07 13.78
C THR A 192 42.53 28.80 13.89
N LEU A 193 41.46 28.07 14.23
CA LEU A 193 40.13 28.65 14.44
C LEU A 193 40.14 29.81 15.46
N THR A 194 40.92 29.70 16.53
CA THR A 194 41.07 30.79 17.52
C THR A 194 41.65 32.04 16.89
N HIS A 195 42.66 31.92 16.03
CA HIS A 195 43.22 33.06 15.29
C HIS A 195 42.17 33.70 14.37
N ILE A 196 41.40 32.87 13.67
CA ILE A 196 40.32 33.32 12.78
C ILE A 196 39.24 34.07 13.55
N LEU A 197 38.84 33.59 14.73
CA LEU A 197 37.89 34.27 15.62
C LEU A 197 38.42 35.62 16.13
N LEU A 198 39.71 35.70 16.45
CA LEU A 198 40.36 36.96 16.82
C LEU A 198 40.39 37.95 15.66
N ILE A 199 40.67 37.50 14.44
CA ILE A 199 40.59 38.33 13.22
C ILE A 199 39.16 38.85 13.04
N ALA A 200 38.15 37.97 13.17
CA ALA A 200 36.75 38.35 13.07
C ALA A 200 36.36 39.43 14.09
N ARG A 201 36.79 39.28 15.35
CA ARG A 201 36.53 40.28 16.40
C ARG A 201 37.24 41.60 16.11
N LYS A 202 38.50 41.58 15.68
CA LYS A 202 39.25 42.80 15.31
C LYS A 202 38.55 43.56 14.18
N LEU A 203 38.06 42.86 13.15
CA LEU A 203 37.30 43.48 12.07
C LEU A 203 35.98 44.08 12.55
N ALA A 204 35.28 43.39 13.46
CA ALA A 204 34.04 43.91 14.06
C ALA A 204 34.27 45.16 14.93
N VAL A 205 35.38 45.22 15.67
CA VAL A 205 35.79 46.42 16.42
C VAL A 205 36.09 47.59 15.49
N LEU A 206 36.76 47.34 14.36
CA LEU A 206 37.06 48.37 13.37
C LEU A 206 35.78 48.93 12.75
N ASP A 207 34.88 48.05 12.30
CA ASP A 207 33.58 48.39 11.72
C ASP A 207 32.73 49.27 12.66
N ALA A 208 32.66 48.90 13.95
CA ALA A 208 31.94 49.64 14.97
C ALA A 208 32.55 51.00 15.32
N LYS A 209 33.84 51.22 15.08
CA LYS A 209 34.50 52.55 15.26
C LYS A 209 34.31 53.48 14.06
N THR A 210 34.11 52.92 12.87
CA THR A 210 33.86 53.69 11.64
C THR A 210 32.39 54.09 11.45
N SER A 211 31.47 53.47 12.19
CA SER A 211 30.02 53.70 12.12
C SER A 211 29.57 54.64 13.23
#